data_AF-A0A2E1CR15-F1
#
_entry.id   AF-A0A2E1CR15-F1
#
_cell.length_a   1.000
_cell.length_b   1.000
_cell.length_c   1.000
_cell.angle_alpha   90.00
_cell.angle_beta   90.00
_cell.angle_gamma   90.00
#
_symmetry.space_group_name_H-M   'P 1'
#
loop_
_entity.id
_entity.type
_entity.pdbx_description
1 polymer ?
#
loop_
_entity_poly.entity_id
_entity_poly.type
_entity_poly.pdbx_seq_one_letter_code
_entity_poly.pdbx_strand_id
1 'polypeptide(L)'
;MPTLFATFRKVKPLYPKLGNGVTFRTMFHRIALCISISLLIAACGSDKTGEPMFEESGDDQLVLGSASESPAADDAGDGEEVAADIPRPSIPVGPGAAGPDADETPPAFLDDRIIGADLWGAELAILSAGMGFDGVIGLPNTDIETVRAAGGSYYLPACADNPIVSGATAAGINAFYRGTPDDSTDYDDGLPVVFTWPVLGSTVHPEDFLFTLTNGDQVVPNFAGLVPNWELNERNTVVVFGDFGNRGAPGEADAIYPAKLEIVDDGTPLRFLGPDGEASGVGLTWEGVGATGYGTGPQLVGAKLNYVGDAPAGEGGAPLFEQGLLPNDEFALYGGGNFRLRMLTSGGFTPTGITGLTPDAYERHFRIHATAEDGSTVLLSEIGVDYEVAGGTLRVLGLADLGQPLGDGVVYNDCYTEDVDNQIDIILEGDDAAARSITHVEVPSSGDYRPLFNPGGPGPEPFPEVRYTEPSPHDLEPVIIALDDPLRVSNVP
;
A
#
# COMPACT_ATOMS: atom_id res chain seq x y z
N MET A 1 38.13 -42.69 -39.66
CA MET A 1 38.20 -41.48 -40.51
C MET A 1 37.57 -40.33 -39.74
N PRO A 2 38.36 -39.37 -39.25
CA PRO A 2 37.85 -38.17 -38.57
C PRO A 2 38.04 -36.92 -39.45
N THR A 3 37.05 -36.03 -39.45
CA THR A 3 37.09 -34.64 -39.94
C THR A 3 35.84 -33.98 -39.35
N LEU A 4 35.83 -32.78 -38.76
CA LEU A 4 36.69 -31.62 -38.92
C LEU A 4 36.59 -30.73 -37.64
N PHE A 5 37.74 -30.24 -37.17
CA PHE A 5 37.85 -29.14 -36.22
C PHE A 5 37.45 -27.82 -36.89
N ALA A 6 36.79 -26.91 -36.16
CA ALA A 6 36.76 -25.49 -36.49
C ALA A 6 37.07 -24.64 -35.27
N THR A 7 38.06 -23.79 -35.46
CA THR A 7 38.86 -23.07 -34.47
C THR A 7 38.22 -21.73 -34.11
N PHE A 8 38.17 -21.41 -32.82
CA PHE A 8 37.87 -20.05 -32.32
C PHE A 8 38.94 -19.06 -32.80
N ARG A 9 38.51 -18.01 -33.51
CA ARG A 9 39.32 -16.80 -33.78
C ARG A 9 38.72 -15.62 -33.01
N LYS A 10 39.46 -15.14 -32.01
CA LYS A 10 39.25 -13.86 -31.35
C LYS A 10 39.35 -12.72 -32.38
N VAL A 11 38.27 -11.98 -32.58
CA VAL A 11 38.29 -10.70 -33.30
C VAL A 11 38.35 -9.59 -32.26
N LYS A 12 39.43 -8.80 -32.28
CA LYS A 12 39.56 -7.55 -31.54
C LYS A 12 38.70 -6.48 -32.24
N PRO A 13 37.90 -5.67 -31.53
CA PRO A 13 37.37 -4.44 -32.09
C PRO A 13 38.49 -3.39 -32.15
N LEU A 14 38.71 -2.82 -33.34
CA LEU A 14 39.51 -1.61 -33.53
C LEU A 14 38.74 -0.41 -32.97
N TYR A 15 39.34 0.30 -32.00
CA TYR A 15 38.96 1.68 -31.68
C TYR A 15 39.86 2.65 -32.45
N PRO A 16 39.32 3.65 -33.17
CA PRO A 16 40.11 4.80 -33.59
C PRO A 16 40.25 5.78 -32.41
N LYS A 17 41.50 6.19 -32.14
CA LYS A 17 41.81 7.37 -31.30
C LYS A 17 41.37 8.63 -32.04
N LEU A 18 40.55 9.46 -31.40
CA LEU A 18 40.35 10.87 -31.75
C LEU A 18 40.55 11.71 -30.48
N GLY A 19 41.28 12.80 -30.65
CA GLY A 19 41.92 13.57 -29.58
C GLY A 19 41.07 14.66 -28.94
N ASN A 20 41.59 15.10 -27.79
CA ASN A 20 41.34 16.28 -26.97
C ASN A 20 40.24 17.29 -27.38
N GLY A 21 39.35 17.53 -26.43
CA GLY A 21 38.83 18.87 -26.13
C GLY A 21 37.31 18.99 -26.23
N VAL A 22 36.70 19.44 -25.13
CA VAL A 22 35.30 19.89 -24.96
C VAL A 22 34.32 18.85 -24.36
N THR A 23 34.23 18.89 -23.02
CA THR A 23 33.09 18.59 -22.12
C THR A 23 32.20 17.36 -22.38
N PHE A 24 32.45 16.32 -21.59
CA PHE A 24 31.59 15.15 -21.32
C PHE A 24 30.34 15.57 -20.50
N ARG A 25 29.37 16.22 -21.13
CA ARG A 25 28.09 16.59 -20.50
C ARG A 25 27.01 16.71 -21.56
N THR A 26 26.61 15.58 -22.16
CA THR A 26 25.41 15.37 -23.02
C THR A 26 25.53 14.07 -23.80
N MET A 27 25.23 12.90 -23.19
CA MET A 27 24.85 11.66 -23.91
C MET A 27 24.56 10.48 -22.95
N PHE A 28 23.89 10.73 -21.82
CA PHE A 28 23.30 9.68 -20.96
C PHE A 28 21.97 10.21 -20.43
N HIS A 29 20.99 10.37 -21.34
CA HIS A 29 19.68 10.98 -21.04
C HIS A 29 18.50 10.28 -21.72
N ARG A 30 18.64 9.00 -22.05
CA ARG A 30 17.55 8.16 -22.55
C ARG A 30 17.80 6.73 -22.08
N ILE A 31 16.77 6.13 -21.48
CA ILE A 31 16.72 4.81 -20.80
C ILE A 31 16.90 4.94 -19.28
N ALA A 32 15.79 5.24 -18.59
CA ALA A 32 15.43 4.88 -17.20
C ALA A 32 14.34 5.85 -16.72
N LEU A 33 13.06 5.58 -16.99
CA LEU A 33 11.93 6.30 -16.39
C LEU A 33 10.63 5.56 -16.68
N CYS A 34 10.01 5.00 -15.64
CA CYS A 34 8.59 4.70 -15.45
C CYS A 34 8.50 3.71 -14.29
N ILE A 35 7.39 3.77 -13.57
CA ILE A 35 6.97 2.88 -12.48
C ILE A 35 7.31 3.44 -11.08
N SER A 36 6.39 4.28 -10.61
CA SER A 36 5.86 4.31 -9.24
C SER A 36 4.34 4.19 -9.42
N ILE A 37 3.64 3.53 -8.49
CA ILE A 37 2.19 3.37 -8.53
C ILE A 37 1.59 4.79 -8.57
N SER A 38 1.14 5.20 -9.77
CA SER A 38 0.78 6.56 -10.18
C SER A 38 1.83 7.68 -9.91
N LEU A 39 2.39 8.22 -11.01
CA LEU A 39 3.13 9.49 -11.15
C LEU A 39 4.66 9.54 -10.87
N LEU A 40 5.44 9.61 -11.96
CA LEU A 40 6.70 10.41 -12.04
C LEU A 40 7.12 10.64 -13.52
N ILE A 41 6.44 11.54 -14.24
CA ILE A 41 7.02 12.25 -15.39
C ILE A 41 6.55 13.71 -15.36
N ALA A 42 7.29 14.55 -14.64
CA ALA A 42 7.35 15.98 -14.91
C ALA A 42 8.79 16.33 -15.32
N ALA A 43 8.91 17.19 -16.32
CA ALA A 43 10.12 17.82 -16.87
C ALA A 43 10.91 17.10 -17.99
N CYS A 44 10.61 17.48 -19.24
CA CYS A 44 11.61 17.94 -20.22
C CYS A 44 10.98 18.65 -21.45
N GLY A 45 11.12 19.99 -21.50
CA GLY A 45 11.50 20.72 -22.73
C GLY A 45 10.43 21.26 -23.70
N SER A 46 10.16 22.56 -23.59
CA SER A 46 9.52 23.48 -24.56
C SER A 46 10.11 23.47 -25.99
N ASP A 47 9.26 23.57 -27.03
CA ASP A 47 9.22 24.77 -27.90
C ASP A 47 8.10 24.77 -28.96
N LYS A 48 7.27 25.82 -28.87
CA LYS A 48 6.77 26.72 -29.94
C LYS A 48 5.50 26.42 -30.77
N THR A 49 4.57 27.36 -30.53
CA THR A 49 3.83 28.24 -31.47
C THR A 49 2.64 27.70 -32.25
N GLY A 50 1.47 28.31 -32.00
CA GLY A 50 0.33 28.35 -32.91
C GLY A 50 -0.91 28.93 -32.23
N GLU A 51 -1.14 30.23 -32.42
CA GLU A 51 -2.33 30.98 -31.96
C GLU A 51 -3.66 30.54 -32.64
N PRO A 52 -4.82 30.95 -32.08
CA PRO A 52 -6.13 30.34 -32.34
C PRO A 52 -6.93 31.04 -33.46
N MET A 53 -7.94 30.36 -33.99
CA MET A 53 -8.96 30.98 -34.85
C MET A 53 -10.37 30.42 -34.60
N PHE A 54 -11.25 31.33 -34.15
CA PHE A 54 -12.61 31.64 -34.64
C PHE A 54 -13.72 30.57 -34.56
N GLU A 55 -14.73 30.82 -33.71
CA GLU A 55 -16.11 31.35 -33.98
C GLU A 55 -17.13 30.20 -34.08
N GLU A 56 -18.04 30.03 -33.12
CA GLU A 56 -19.31 30.73 -32.83
C GLU A 56 -20.52 30.13 -33.58
N SER A 57 -21.67 30.18 -32.89
CA SER A 57 -23.04 29.79 -33.28
C SER A 57 -23.38 28.30 -33.20
N GLY A 58 -24.52 27.88 -32.65
CA GLY A 58 -25.67 28.60 -32.13
C GLY A 58 -26.79 27.60 -31.80
N ASP A 59 -27.59 27.97 -30.80
CA ASP A 59 -28.97 27.56 -30.45
C ASP A 59 -29.64 26.42 -31.25
N ASP A 60 -30.22 25.44 -30.55
CA ASP A 60 -31.66 25.50 -30.24
C ASP A 60 -32.19 24.36 -29.36
N GLN A 61 -32.93 24.80 -28.34
CA GLN A 61 -34.12 24.28 -27.66
C GLN A 61 -34.66 22.84 -27.82
N LEU A 62 -34.94 22.28 -26.62
CA LEU A 62 -36.19 21.63 -26.15
C LEU A 62 -36.65 20.30 -26.78
N VAL A 63 -36.92 19.29 -25.92
CA VAL A 63 -38.28 18.92 -25.44
C VAL A 63 -38.24 17.55 -24.75
N LEU A 64 -38.78 17.50 -23.52
CA LEU A 64 -39.20 16.32 -22.77
C LEU A 64 -40.41 15.63 -23.44
N GLY A 65 -40.43 14.30 -23.52
CA GLY A 65 -41.57 13.55 -24.01
C GLY A 65 -41.55 12.08 -23.62
N SER A 66 -42.46 11.72 -22.72
CA SER A 66 -42.65 10.47 -21.99
C SER A 66 -43.19 9.26 -22.79
N ALA A 67 -42.96 8.08 -22.20
CA ALA A 67 -43.88 6.94 -22.01
C ALA A 67 -43.97 5.81 -23.06
N SER A 68 -43.64 4.61 -22.55
CA SER A 68 -44.32 3.31 -22.63
C SER A 68 -44.72 2.73 -24.00
N GLU A 69 -44.24 1.51 -24.28
CA GLU A 69 -45.05 0.26 -24.26
C GLU A 69 -44.21 -0.92 -24.77
N SER A 70 -44.20 -2.03 -24.03
CA SER A 70 -43.84 -3.35 -24.53
C SER A 70 -44.96 -3.92 -25.41
N PRO A 71 -44.64 -4.86 -26.31
CA PRO A 71 -45.16 -6.21 -26.07
C PRO A 71 -44.14 -7.33 -26.38
N ALA A 72 -44.39 -8.47 -25.76
CA ALA A 72 -43.66 -9.73 -25.88
C ALA A 72 -43.98 -10.50 -27.16
N ALA A 73 -43.02 -11.31 -27.64
CA ALA A 73 -43.09 -12.79 -27.72
C ALA A 73 -42.32 -13.38 -28.92
N ASP A 74 -41.61 -14.49 -28.63
CA ASP A 74 -41.12 -15.60 -29.49
C ASP A 74 -40.00 -15.26 -30.49
N ASP A 75 -38.93 -16.05 -30.70
CA ASP A 75 -38.79 -17.51 -30.74
C ASP A 75 -37.29 -17.92 -30.75
N ALA A 76 -37.02 -19.13 -30.25
CA ALA A 76 -35.92 -20.09 -30.50
C ALA A 76 -34.48 -19.66 -30.88
N GLY A 77 -33.52 -20.25 -30.14
CA GLY A 77 -32.47 -21.06 -30.79
C GLY A 77 -31.02 -20.65 -30.54
N ASP A 78 -30.33 -21.49 -29.76
CA ASP A 78 -28.95 -21.93 -29.96
C ASP A 78 -27.80 -21.01 -29.51
N GLY A 79 -27.06 -21.45 -28.48
CA GLY A 79 -25.72 -20.95 -28.18
C GLY A 79 -25.34 -20.93 -26.71
N GLU A 80 -25.46 -22.06 -26.00
CA GLU A 80 -24.84 -22.23 -24.68
C GLU A 80 -23.32 -22.37 -24.90
N GLU A 81 -22.58 -21.25 -24.89
CA GLU A 81 -21.13 -21.28 -24.72
C GLU A 81 -20.84 -21.65 -23.26
N VAL A 82 -20.67 -22.96 -23.06
CA VAL A 82 -20.05 -23.52 -21.87
C VAL A 82 -18.63 -22.94 -21.81
N ALA A 83 -18.39 -22.03 -20.88
CA ALA A 83 -17.06 -21.53 -20.58
C ALA A 83 -16.14 -22.74 -20.36
N ALA A 84 -15.07 -22.82 -21.13
CA ALA A 84 -14.09 -23.87 -21.01
C ALA A 84 -13.45 -23.78 -19.63
N ASP A 85 -13.68 -24.82 -18.83
CA ASP A 85 -13.01 -25.12 -17.57
C ASP A 85 -11.48 -25.09 -17.82
N ILE A 86 -10.85 -23.97 -17.47
CA ILE A 86 -9.39 -23.84 -17.50
C ILE A 86 -8.86 -24.74 -16.39
N PRO A 87 -7.97 -25.69 -16.66
CA PRO A 87 -7.44 -26.57 -15.62
C PRO A 87 -6.74 -25.73 -14.55
N ARG A 88 -7.29 -25.73 -13.33
CA ARG A 88 -6.68 -25.11 -12.15
C ARG A 88 -5.27 -25.70 -11.94
N PRO A 89 -4.25 -24.88 -11.64
CA PRO A 89 -2.92 -25.39 -11.32
C PRO A 89 -3.00 -26.35 -10.12
N SER A 90 -2.34 -27.49 -10.26
CA SER A 90 -2.29 -28.52 -9.22
C SER A 90 -1.37 -28.09 -8.09
N ILE A 91 -1.91 -28.03 -6.87
CA ILE A 91 -1.19 -27.75 -5.63
C ILE A 91 0.02 -28.70 -5.49
N PRO A 92 1.25 -28.19 -5.36
CA PRO A 92 2.40 -29.01 -5.01
C PRO A 92 2.34 -29.34 -3.51
N VAL A 93 1.61 -30.39 -3.13
CA VAL A 93 1.62 -30.87 -1.73
C VAL A 93 2.74 -31.89 -1.56
N GLY A 94 3.88 -31.46 -0.98
CA GLY A 94 4.89 -32.37 -0.46
C GLY A 94 6.26 -31.73 -0.18
N PRO A 95 7.01 -32.23 0.81
CA PRO A 95 8.39 -31.79 1.05
C PRO A 95 9.25 -32.12 -0.17
N GLY A 96 9.69 -31.08 -0.89
CA GLY A 96 10.43 -31.20 -2.15
C GLY A 96 9.65 -30.76 -3.41
N ALA A 97 8.51 -30.09 -3.24
CA ALA A 97 7.74 -29.51 -4.34
C ALA A 97 8.04 -28.02 -4.60
N ALA A 98 9.07 -27.47 -3.95
CA ALA A 98 9.65 -26.20 -4.34
C ALA A 98 10.00 -26.26 -5.84
N GLY A 99 9.33 -25.43 -6.63
CA GLY A 99 9.84 -25.07 -7.95
C GLY A 99 11.27 -24.51 -7.81
N PRO A 100 12.07 -24.47 -8.89
CA PRO A 100 13.31 -23.72 -8.84
C PRO A 100 13.02 -22.30 -8.33
N ASP A 101 13.81 -21.79 -7.36
CA ASP A 101 13.69 -20.42 -6.85
C ASP A 101 13.43 -19.48 -8.03
N ALA A 102 12.26 -18.85 -8.03
CA ALA A 102 11.82 -18.00 -9.13
C ALA A 102 12.71 -16.75 -9.29
N ASP A 103 13.64 -16.51 -8.35
CA ASP A 103 14.48 -15.32 -8.41
C ASP A 103 15.89 -15.52 -7.82
N GLU A 104 16.90 -15.70 -8.67
CA GLU A 104 18.31 -15.59 -8.24
C GLU A 104 18.71 -14.14 -7.87
N THR A 105 17.84 -13.14 -8.13
CA THR A 105 18.08 -11.72 -7.83
C THR A 105 16.79 -10.97 -7.48
N PRO A 106 16.26 -11.10 -6.24
CA PRO A 106 15.07 -10.36 -5.82
C PRO A 106 15.18 -8.84 -6.03
N PRO A 107 14.04 -8.13 -6.16
CA PRO A 107 14.03 -6.68 -6.12
C PRO A 107 14.83 -6.16 -4.92
N ALA A 108 15.62 -5.10 -5.13
CA ALA A 108 16.65 -4.67 -4.17
C ALA A 108 16.12 -4.27 -2.77
N PHE A 109 14.82 -4.00 -2.65
CA PHE A 109 14.14 -3.64 -1.40
C PHE A 109 13.49 -4.85 -0.69
N LEU A 110 13.57 -6.05 -1.27
CA LEU A 110 13.37 -7.32 -0.55
C LEU A 110 14.69 -7.81 0.08
N ASP A 111 15.51 -6.89 0.57
CA ASP A 111 16.69 -7.29 1.35
C ASP A 111 16.29 -7.64 2.80
N ASP A 112 17.25 -8.10 3.60
CA ASP A 112 16.97 -8.48 4.99
C ASP A 112 17.28 -7.37 5.99
N ARG A 113 17.65 -6.15 5.57
CA ARG A 113 18.06 -5.10 6.52
C ARG A 113 16.85 -4.65 7.35
N ILE A 114 16.99 -4.70 8.66
CA ILE A 114 16.02 -4.19 9.64
C ILE A 114 16.74 -3.23 10.57
N ILE A 115 16.21 -2.02 10.71
CA ILE A 115 16.78 -0.96 11.55
C ILE A 115 15.67 -0.31 12.37
N GLY A 116 15.67 -0.56 13.67
CA GLY A 116 14.74 0.10 14.58
C GLY A 116 13.28 -0.24 14.29
N ALA A 117 13.01 -1.41 13.69
CA ALA A 117 11.66 -1.77 13.31
C ALA A 117 10.81 -2.19 14.50
N ASP A 118 9.53 -1.84 14.44
CA ASP A 118 8.62 -2.01 15.55
C ASP A 118 8.17 -3.46 15.73
N LEU A 119 8.25 -3.94 16.98
CA LEU A 119 7.51 -5.10 17.46
C LEU A 119 6.15 -4.61 17.98
N TRP A 120 5.08 -5.20 17.45
CA TRP A 120 3.69 -4.91 17.81
C TRP A 120 3.10 -5.93 18.79
N GLY A 121 3.87 -6.99 19.09
CA GLY A 121 3.48 -8.01 20.05
C GLY A 121 4.68 -8.77 20.59
N ALA A 122 4.52 -9.36 21.78
CA ALA A 122 5.56 -10.17 22.42
C ALA A 122 5.81 -11.50 21.70
N GLU A 123 4.84 -11.96 20.88
CA GLU A 123 4.90 -13.20 20.12
C GLU A 123 4.66 -12.91 18.64
N LEU A 124 5.25 -13.73 17.77
CA LEU A 124 5.01 -13.70 16.34
C LEU A 124 3.57 -14.14 16.04
N ALA A 125 2.80 -13.29 15.38
CA ALA A 125 1.42 -13.54 15.00
C ALA A 125 1.03 -12.74 13.74
N ILE A 126 -0.03 -13.19 13.07
CA ILE A 126 -0.72 -12.45 12.02
C ILE A 126 -1.79 -11.59 12.68
N LEU A 127 -1.73 -10.28 12.48
CA LEU A 127 -2.69 -9.30 12.99
C LEU A 127 -3.90 -9.17 12.05
N SER A 128 -3.66 -9.13 10.73
CA SER A 128 -4.72 -9.10 9.72
C SER A 128 -4.28 -9.73 8.41
N ALA A 129 -5.24 -10.31 7.68
CA ALA A 129 -5.05 -10.84 6.33
C ALA A 129 -6.36 -10.76 5.51
N GLY A 130 -7.12 -9.67 5.70
CA GLY A 130 -8.38 -9.43 4.98
C GLY A 130 -8.13 -8.84 3.60
N MET A 131 -8.95 -9.23 2.62
CA MET A 131 -8.84 -8.69 1.26
C MET A 131 -9.10 -7.18 1.27
N GLY A 132 -8.18 -6.40 0.71
CA GLY A 132 -8.29 -4.94 0.66
C GLY A 132 -9.22 -4.46 -0.45
N PHE A 133 -9.03 -4.97 -1.67
CA PHE A 133 -9.75 -4.55 -2.87
C PHE A 133 -9.65 -5.57 -4.00
N ASP A 134 -10.58 -5.47 -4.96
CA ASP A 134 -10.74 -6.43 -6.06
C ASP A 134 -10.47 -5.82 -7.44
N GLY A 135 -9.82 -6.60 -8.30
CA GLY A 135 -9.81 -6.40 -9.76
C GLY A 135 -8.93 -5.28 -10.33
N VAL A 136 -8.21 -4.51 -9.51
CA VAL A 136 -7.54 -3.27 -9.96
C VAL A 136 -6.01 -3.39 -10.13
N ILE A 137 -5.47 -4.60 -10.04
CA ILE A 137 -4.04 -4.89 -10.16
C ILE A 137 -3.76 -5.67 -11.44
N GLY A 138 -2.67 -5.35 -12.14
CA GLY A 138 -2.35 -5.99 -13.41
C GLY A 138 -3.06 -5.37 -14.63
N LEU A 139 -3.59 -4.15 -14.51
CA LEU A 139 -4.33 -3.51 -15.59
C LEU A 139 -3.49 -3.37 -16.87
N PRO A 140 -4.09 -3.53 -18.07
CA PRO A 140 -3.36 -3.34 -19.32
C PRO A 140 -2.90 -1.89 -19.54
N ASN A 141 -3.62 -0.93 -18.97
CA ASN A 141 -3.29 0.49 -18.90
C ASN A 141 -4.11 1.16 -17.79
N THR A 142 -3.89 2.44 -17.52
CA THR A 142 -4.59 3.22 -16.48
C THR A 142 -5.48 4.33 -17.06
N ASP A 143 -6.04 4.12 -18.25
CA ASP A 143 -7.05 5.03 -18.80
C ASP A 143 -8.39 4.91 -18.07
N ILE A 144 -9.24 5.93 -18.21
CA ILE A 144 -10.50 6.03 -17.48
C ILE A 144 -11.44 4.85 -17.73
N GLU A 145 -11.50 4.35 -18.96
CA GLU A 145 -12.40 3.24 -19.34
C GLU A 145 -11.91 1.92 -18.74
N THR A 146 -10.60 1.67 -18.78
CA THR A 146 -9.99 0.47 -18.20
C THR A 146 -10.14 0.46 -16.69
N VAL A 147 -9.82 1.58 -16.03
CA VAL A 147 -9.95 1.72 -14.56
C VAL A 147 -11.41 1.56 -14.14
N ARG A 148 -12.35 2.20 -14.86
CA ARG A 148 -13.77 2.06 -14.56
C ARG A 148 -14.29 0.64 -14.76
N ALA A 149 -13.88 -0.04 -15.83
CA ALA A 149 -14.26 -1.42 -16.10
C ALA A 149 -13.72 -2.39 -15.05
N ALA A 150 -12.52 -2.13 -14.54
CA ALA A 150 -11.95 -2.80 -13.38
C ALA A 150 -12.62 -2.42 -12.05
N GLY A 151 -13.61 -1.52 -12.08
CA GLY A 151 -14.29 -0.98 -10.91
C GLY A 151 -13.38 -0.15 -9.98
N GLY A 152 -12.30 0.42 -10.51
CA GLY A 152 -11.44 1.35 -9.81
C GLY A 152 -11.96 2.78 -9.80
N SER A 153 -11.19 3.65 -9.14
CA SER A 153 -11.40 5.09 -9.07
C SER A 153 -10.39 5.82 -9.94
N TYR A 154 -10.83 6.91 -10.56
CA TYR A 154 -10.04 7.76 -11.45
C TYR A 154 -10.37 9.21 -11.13
N TYR A 155 -9.35 10.02 -10.86
CA TYR A 155 -9.54 11.42 -10.51
C TYR A 155 -8.42 12.29 -11.09
N LEU A 156 -8.77 13.34 -11.82
CA LEU A 156 -7.81 14.32 -12.32
C LEU A 156 -7.93 15.61 -11.50
N PRO A 157 -7.12 15.79 -10.44
CA PRO A 157 -7.14 17.01 -9.65
C PRO A 157 -6.66 18.21 -10.48
N ALA A 158 -7.18 19.39 -10.17
CA ALA A 158 -6.82 20.63 -10.87
C ALA A 158 -5.32 21.00 -10.76
N CYS A 159 -4.60 20.42 -9.80
CA CYS A 159 -3.18 20.62 -9.57
C CYS A 159 -2.27 19.63 -10.33
N ALA A 160 -2.82 18.65 -11.05
CA ALA A 160 -2.04 17.64 -11.77
C ALA A 160 -2.35 17.61 -13.28
N ASP A 161 -1.35 17.18 -14.05
CA ASP A 161 -1.50 16.92 -15.49
C ASP A 161 -1.96 15.49 -15.79
N ASN A 162 -1.84 14.57 -14.81
CA ASN A 162 -2.20 13.17 -14.93
C ASN A 162 -3.18 12.77 -13.83
N PRO A 163 -4.07 11.79 -14.11
CA PRO A 163 -5.01 11.30 -13.12
C PRO A 163 -4.31 10.50 -12.02
N ILE A 164 -4.93 10.50 -10.85
CA ILE A 164 -4.70 9.57 -9.77
C ILE A 164 -5.69 8.42 -9.93
N VAL A 165 -5.21 7.18 -9.86
CA VAL A 165 -6.03 5.98 -10.09
C VAL A 165 -5.84 4.94 -8.98
N SER A 166 -6.86 4.13 -8.71
CA SER A 166 -6.84 3.10 -7.66
C SER A 166 -6.24 1.76 -8.11
N GLY A 167 -5.33 1.76 -9.10
CA GLY A 167 -4.86 0.52 -9.72
C GLY A 167 -3.46 0.63 -10.31
N ALA A 168 -2.88 -0.54 -10.61
CA ALA A 168 -1.52 -0.67 -11.10
C ALA A 168 -1.47 -1.55 -12.35
N THR A 169 -0.57 -1.23 -13.28
CA THR A 169 -0.36 -2.07 -14.46
C THR A 169 0.48 -3.30 -14.13
N ALA A 170 0.36 -4.36 -14.95
CA ALA A 170 1.18 -5.56 -14.80
C ALA A 170 2.69 -5.27 -14.86
N ALA A 171 3.11 -4.31 -15.69
CA ALA A 171 4.51 -3.88 -15.74
C ALA A 171 4.99 -3.29 -14.41
N GLY A 172 4.10 -2.60 -13.70
CA GLY A 172 4.41 -2.02 -12.40
C GLY A 172 4.53 -3.07 -11.29
N ILE A 173 3.64 -4.06 -11.29
CA ILE A 173 3.71 -5.15 -10.31
C ILE A 173 4.97 -6.00 -10.52
N ASN A 174 5.26 -6.39 -11.76
CA ASN A 174 6.47 -7.17 -12.09
C ASN A 174 7.79 -6.45 -11.77
N ALA A 175 7.77 -5.11 -11.68
CA ALA A 175 8.96 -4.35 -11.30
C ALA A 175 9.21 -4.38 -9.78
N PHE A 176 8.16 -4.62 -8.98
CA PHE A 176 8.22 -4.41 -7.54
C PHE A 176 7.96 -5.63 -6.66
N TYR A 177 7.29 -6.63 -7.19
CA TYR A 177 6.85 -7.79 -6.43
C TYR A 177 7.53 -9.03 -6.98
N ARG A 178 7.78 -9.99 -6.10
CA ARG A 178 8.19 -11.33 -6.50
C ARG A 178 6.95 -12.06 -6.99
N GLY A 179 7.01 -12.58 -8.21
CA GLY A 179 5.92 -13.38 -8.81
C GLY A 179 6.22 -14.88 -8.79
N THR A 180 5.18 -15.68 -8.98
CA THR A 180 5.27 -17.12 -9.26
C THR A 180 5.70 -17.37 -10.72
N PRO A 181 6.42 -18.47 -11.01
CA PRO A 181 6.71 -18.85 -12.39
C PRO A 181 5.43 -19.10 -13.21
N ASP A 182 5.38 -18.54 -14.42
CA ASP A 182 4.29 -18.71 -15.40
C ASP A 182 2.96 -17.98 -15.11
N ASP A 183 2.85 -17.23 -14.01
CA ASP A 183 1.69 -16.36 -13.75
C ASP A 183 1.93 -14.92 -14.21
N SER A 184 0.83 -14.24 -14.56
CA SER A 184 0.81 -12.82 -14.88
C SER A 184 -0.33 -12.17 -14.14
N THR A 185 -0.09 -11.04 -13.47
CA THR A 185 -1.18 -10.23 -12.90
C THR A 185 -2.16 -9.85 -14.00
N ASP A 186 -3.44 -10.19 -13.82
CA ASP A 186 -4.49 -9.87 -14.77
C ASP A 186 -5.80 -9.61 -14.01
N TYR A 187 -6.00 -8.34 -13.61
CA TYR A 187 -7.10 -7.92 -12.75
C TYR A 187 -7.09 -8.66 -11.39
N ASP A 188 -5.91 -8.78 -10.78
CA ASP A 188 -5.73 -9.39 -9.47
C ASP A 188 -6.36 -8.50 -8.36
N ASP A 189 -6.71 -9.16 -7.26
CA ASP A 189 -7.09 -8.54 -5.99
C ASP A 189 -5.85 -8.16 -5.18
N GLY A 190 -5.99 -7.21 -4.26
CA GLY A 190 -4.93 -6.79 -3.35
C GLY A 190 -5.24 -7.05 -1.89
N LEU A 191 -4.25 -7.58 -1.16
CA LEU A 191 -4.40 -8.02 0.22
C LEU A 191 -3.12 -7.74 1.02
N PRO A 192 -3.17 -6.87 2.04
CA PRO A 192 -2.10 -6.72 3.03
C PRO A 192 -2.19 -7.79 4.13
N VAL A 193 -1.06 -8.48 4.37
CA VAL A 193 -0.88 -9.41 5.49
C VAL A 193 0.02 -8.74 6.52
N VAL A 194 -0.54 -8.46 7.69
CA VAL A 194 0.10 -7.67 8.74
C VAL A 194 0.53 -8.59 9.88
N PHE A 195 1.76 -8.42 10.37
CA PHE A 195 2.40 -9.25 11.36
C PHE A 195 2.86 -8.46 12.57
N THR A 196 2.99 -9.12 13.72
CA THR A 196 3.51 -8.48 14.92
C THR A 196 5.00 -8.14 14.84
N TRP A 197 5.78 -8.89 14.06
CA TRP A 197 7.24 -8.72 13.92
C TRP A 197 7.60 -8.40 12.48
N PRO A 198 8.71 -7.68 12.23
CA PRO A 198 9.13 -7.34 10.87
C PRO A 198 9.63 -8.59 10.12
N VAL A 199 9.27 -8.69 8.85
CA VAL A 199 9.66 -9.79 7.97
C VAL A 199 11.05 -9.57 7.36
N LEU A 200 11.78 -10.66 7.16
CA LEU A 200 13.02 -10.65 6.40
C LEU A 200 12.68 -10.72 4.91
N GLY A 201 12.87 -9.60 4.20
CA GLY A 201 12.34 -9.39 2.86
C GLY A 201 12.79 -10.45 1.84
N SER A 202 14.00 -10.99 1.96
CA SER A 202 14.50 -11.97 0.99
C SER A 202 13.74 -13.31 1.03
N THR A 203 13.06 -13.56 2.15
CA THR A 203 12.30 -14.79 2.44
C THR A 203 10.83 -14.68 2.06
N VAL A 204 10.38 -13.56 1.49
CA VAL A 204 8.98 -13.38 1.08
C VAL A 204 8.75 -14.03 -0.28
N HIS A 205 8.00 -15.12 -0.32
CA HIS A 205 7.55 -15.80 -1.54
C HIS A 205 6.02 -15.88 -1.59
N PRO A 206 5.39 -15.79 -2.77
CA PRO A 206 3.95 -16.01 -2.88
C PRO A 206 3.51 -17.36 -2.29
N GLU A 207 4.31 -18.41 -2.48
CA GLU A 207 4.05 -19.77 -2.02
C GLU A 207 4.05 -19.94 -0.50
N ASP A 208 4.57 -18.97 0.26
CA ASP A 208 4.48 -18.95 1.73
C ASP A 208 3.02 -18.83 2.22
N PHE A 209 2.13 -18.26 1.41
CA PHE A 209 0.77 -17.87 1.81
C PHE A 209 -0.27 -18.79 1.19
N LEU A 210 -0.99 -19.55 2.03
CA LEU A 210 -2.13 -20.35 1.61
C LEU A 210 -3.43 -19.79 2.18
N PHE A 211 -4.24 -19.19 1.33
CA PHE A 211 -5.56 -18.70 1.69
C PHE A 211 -6.61 -19.80 1.49
N THR A 212 -7.58 -19.86 2.40
CA THR A 212 -8.84 -20.58 2.18
C THR A 212 -9.98 -19.57 2.13
N LEU A 213 -10.71 -19.57 1.02
CA LEU A 213 -11.82 -18.65 0.78
C LEU A 213 -13.11 -19.15 1.44
N THR A 214 -14.11 -18.29 1.57
CA THR A 214 -15.41 -18.63 2.18
C THR A 214 -16.16 -19.76 1.46
N ASN A 215 -15.89 -20.00 0.18
CA ASN A 215 -16.44 -21.10 -0.59
C ASN A 215 -15.66 -22.43 -0.43
N GLY A 216 -14.56 -22.42 0.32
CA GLY A 216 -13.67 -23.57 0.57
C GLY A 216 -12.56 -23.76 -0.46
N ASP A 217 -12.48 -22.93 -1.50
CA ASP A 217 -11.34 -22.93 -2.43
C ASP A 217 -10.07 -22.50 -1.71
N GLN A 218 -8.94 -23.05 -2.14
CA GLN A 218 -7.61 -22.67 -1.66
C GLN A 218 -6.87 -21.92 -2.75
N VAL A 219 -6.24 -20.81 -2.38
CA VAL A 219 -5.54 -19.90 -3.29
C VAL A 219 -4.16 -19.58 -2.75
N VAL A 220 -3.18 -19.63 -3.66
CA VAL A 220 -1.83 -19.09 -3.46
C VAL A 220 -1.77 -17.78 -4.24
N PRO A 221 -1.21 -16.70 -3.68
CA PRO A 221 -1.01 -15.46 -4.43
C PRO A 221 -0.16 -15.65 -5.69
N ASN A 222 -0.39 -14.79 -6.68
CA ASN A 222 0.47 -14.67 -7.85
C ASN A 222 1.74 -13.86 -7.54
N PHE A 223 1.63 -12.87 -6.63
CA PHE A 223 2.72 -11.95 -6.27
C PHE A 223 2.76 -11.66 -4.78
N ALA A 224 3.96 -11.40 -4.26
CA ALA A 224 4.21 -10.98 -2.89
C ALA A 224 5.37 -9.97 -2.82
N GLY A 225 5.28 -9.01 -1.90
CA GLY A 225 6.32 -8.00 -1.73
C GLY A 225 6.10 -7.06 -0.54
N LEU A 226 7.04 -6.14 -0.38
CA LEU A 226 7.06 -5.18 0.73
C LEU A 226 6.71 -3.75 0.30
N VAL A 227 6.41 -3.48 -0.96
CA VAL A 227 5.94 -2.13 -1.33
C VAL A 227 4.47 -2.06 -0.94
N PRO A 228 3.98 -0.98 -0.30
CA PRO A 228 4.68 0.24 0.13
C PRO A 228 5.45 0.19 1.47
N ASN A 229 5.31 -0.86 2.27
CA ASN A 229 6.01 -1.09 3.55
C ASN A 229 7.52 -1.43 3.47
N TRP A 230 8.28 -0.72 2.62
CA TRP A 230 9.67 -1.07 2.27
C TRP A 230 10.70 -0.50 3.24
N GLU A 231 10.32 0.49 4.06
CA GLU A 231 11.21 1.21 4.98
C GLU A 231 11.75 0.27 6.07
N LEU A 232 13.00 0.48 6.49
CA LEU A 232 13.75 -0.51 7.30
C LEU A 232 13.25 -0.61 8.75
N ASN A 233 12.48 0.37 9.21
CA ASN A 233 11.82 0.44 10.51
C ASN A 233 10.38 -0.12 10.48
N GLU A 234 9.94 -0.67 9.36
CA GLU A 234 8.54 -1.04 9.15
C GLU A 234 8.39 -2.53 8.92
N ARG A 235 8.28 -2.97 7.66
CA ARG A 235 8.30 -4.37 7.21
C ARG A 235 7.43 -5.34 8.02
N ASN A 236 6.42 -4.83 8.74
CA ASN A 236 5.44 -5.64 9.43
C ASN A 236 4.33 -6.10 8.48
N THR A 237 4.29 -5.57 7.26
CA THR A 237 3.24 -5.86 6.29
C THR A 237 3.82 -6.37 4.98
N VAL A 238 3.32 -7.53 4.53
CA VAL A 238 3.55 -8.06 3.18
C VAL A 238 2.30 -7.81 2.37
N VAL A 239 2.42 -7.25 1.18
CA VAL A 239 1.30 -7.08 0.24
C VAL A 239 1.36 -8.21 -0.78
N VAL A 240 0.23 -8.90 -0.94
CA VAL A 240 0.06 -9.99 -1.91
C VAL A 240 -1.02 -9.68 -2.93
N PHE A 241 -0.85 -10.18 -4.15
CA PHE A 241 -1.82 -10.06 -5.24
C PHE A 241 -2.20 -11.43 -5.80
N GLY A 242 -3.47 -11.63 -6.11
CA GLY A 242 -4.03 -12.87 -6.65
C GLY A 242 -5.55 -12.87 -6.65
N ASP A 243 -6.16 -14.03 -6.86
CA ASP A 243 -7.62 -14.20 -6.90
C ASP A 243 -8.18 -14.48 -5.50
N PHE A 244 -8.38 -13.45 -4.68
CA PHE A 244 -8.79 -13.59 -3.29
C PHE A 244 -10.30 -13.51 -3.07
N GLY A 245 -11.07 -13.03 -4.03
CA GLY A 245 -12.51 -12.96 -3.85
C GLY A 245 -13.27 -12.21 -4.92
N ASN A 246 -14.28 -11.47 -4.46
CA ASN A 246 -15.06 -10.57 -5.27
C ASN A 246 -15.60 -9.41 -4.42
N ARG A 247 -16.31 -8.48 -5.06
CA ARG A 247 -16.91 -7.31 -4.41
C ARG A 247 -18.12 -7.60 -3.53
N GLY A 248 -18.46 -8.85 -3.28
CA GLY A 248 -19.59 -9.24 -2.46
C GLY A 248 -19.39 -8.86 -0.99
N ALA A 249 -20.42 -8.27 -0.37
CA ALA A 249 -20.39 -7.97 1.05
C ALA A 249 -20.67 -9.24 1.89
N PRO A 250 -20.13 -9.36 3.12
CA PRO A 250 -20.42 -10.49 3.99
C PRO A 250 -21.93 -10.72 4.19
N GLY A 251 -22.39 -11.94 3.87
CA GLY A 251 -23.80 -12.33 3.95
C GLY A 251 -24.57 -12.25 2.63
N GLU A 252 -23.99 -11.65 1.58
CA GLU A 252 -24.51 -11.81 0.21
C GLU A 252 -24.22 -13.22 -0.31
N ALA A 253 -25.14 -13.78 -1.10
CA ALA A 253 -25.13 -15.21 -1.46
C ALA A 253 -23.88 -15.65 -2.24
N ASP A 254 -23.32 -14.75 -3.04
CA ASP A 254 -22.20 -15.02 -3.93
C ASP A 254 -20.90 -14.32 -3.46
N ALA A 255 -20.86 -13.82 -2.22
CA ALA A 255 -19.68 -13.16 -1.69
C ALA A 255 -18.56 -14.16 -1.40
N ILE A 256 -17.43 -13.97 -2.07
CA ILE A 256 -16.21 -14.75 -1.90
C ILE A 256 -15.12 -13.83 -1.36
N TYR A 257 -14.46 -14.25 -0.29
CA TYR A 257 -13.34 -13.53 0.31
C TYR A 257 -12.52 -14.49 1.20
N PRO A 258 -11.32 -14.10 1.64
CA PRO A 258 -10.51 -14.90 2.55
C PRO A 258 -11.22 -15.18 3.87
N ALA A 259 -11.28 -16.46 4.27
CA ALA A 259 -11.78 -16.89 5.57
C ALA A 259 -10.64 -17.32 6.51
N LYS A 260 -9.54 -17.81 5.93
CA LYS A 260 -8.35 -18.28 6.66
C LYS A 260 -7.08 -18.01 5.85
N LEU A 261 -6.00 -17.71 6.54
CA LEU A 261 -4.63 -17.74 6.03
C LEU A 261 -3.80 -18.74 6.83
N GLU A 262 -2.95 -19.50 6.15
CA GLU A 262 -1.89 -20.33 6.73
C GLU A 262 -0.55 -19.94 6.11
N ILE A 263 0.46 -19.75 6.94
CA ILE A 263 1.85 -19.67 6.47
C ILE A 263 2.39 -21.10 6.39
N VAL A 264 2.72 -21.56 5.18
CA VAL A 264 3.02 -22.97 4.90
C VAL A 264 4.51 -23.25 4.78
N ASP A 265 4.88 -24.52 4.94
CA ASP A 265 6.24 -25.00 4.62
C ASP A 265 6.28 -25.43 3.16
N ASP A 266 6.81 -24.56 2.31
CA ASP A 266 7.03 -24.78 0.87
C ASP A 266 8.49 -25.16 0.54
N GLY A 267 9.38 -25.16 1.55
CA GLY A 267 10.82 -25.34 1.42
C GLY A 267 11.65 -24.05 1.48
N THR A 268 11.00 -22.88 1.47
CA THR A 268 11.57 -21.52 1.51
C THR A 268 10.86 -20.68 2.58
N PRO A 269 10.95 -21.07 3.87
CA PRO A 269 10.04 -20.56 4.88
C PRO A 269 10.14 -19.05 5.07
N LEU A 270 8.99 -18.36 5.10
CA LEU A 270 8.87 -16.97 5.57
C LEU A 270 9.52 -16.77 6.94
N ARG A 271 10.41 -15.79 7.06
CA ARG A 271 11.17 -15.52 8.30
C ARG A 271 10.98 -14.09 8.80
N PHE A 272 11.10 -13.95 10.11
CA PHE A 272 10.87 -12.70 10.84
C PHE A 272 12.02 -12.42 11.78
N LEU A 273 12.28 -11.15 12.07
CA LEU A 273 13.22 -10.75 13.12
C LEU A 273 12.46 -10.46 14.41
N GLY A 274 12.66 -11.32 15.42
CA GLY A 274 12.11 -11.14 16.77
C GLY A 274 13.15 -10.68 17.78
N PRO A 275 12.74 -10.48 19.06
CA PRO A 275 13.63 -10.01 20.13
C PRO A 275 14.79 -10.96 20.43
N ASP A 276 14.60 -12.27 20.22
CA ASP A 276 15.62 -13.30 20.44
C ASP A 276 16.34 -13.74 19.14
N GLY A 277 16.14 -13.00 18.05
CA GLY A 277 16.66 -13.31 16.72
C GLY A 277 15.58 -13.82 15.77
N GLU A 278 16.02 -14.53 14.72
CA GLU A 278 15.13 -14.93 13.64
C GLU A 278 14.14 -16.03 14.03
N ALA A 279 12.89 -15.88 13.62
CA ALA A 279 11.83 -16.88 13.77
C ALA A 279 11.22 -17.25 12.42
N SER A 280 10.67 -18.46 12.32
CA SER A 280 9.91 -18.90 11.14
C SER A 280 8.43 -18.64 11.34
N GLY A 281 7.75 -18.19 10.29
CA GLY A 281 6.29 -18.04 10.28
C GLY A 281 5.53 -19.32 10.00
N VAL A 282 6.19 -20.42 9.62
CA VAL A 282 5.53 -21.69 9.28
C VAL A 282 4.59 -22.15 10.39
N GLY A 283 3.33 -22.40 10.04
CA GLY A 283 2.29 -22.83 10.95
C GLY A 283 1.53 -21.69 11.64
N LEU A 284 1.88 -20.43 11.38
CA LEU A 284 1.01 -19.31 11.74
C LEU A 284 -0.30 -19.42 10.97
N THR A 285 -1.40 -19.16 11.66
CA THR A 285 -2.74 -19.17 11.09
C THR A 285 -3.50 -17.93 11.51
N TRP A 286 -4.34 -17.45 10.62
CA TRP A 286 -5.29 -16.38 10.89
C TRP A 286 -6.67 -16.76 10.37
N GLU A 287 -7.71 -16.37 11.09
CA GLU A 287 -9.11 -16.57 10.70
C GLU A 287 -9.85 -15.24 10.83
N GLY A 288 -10.54 -14.83 9.76
CA GLY A 288 -11.27 -13.57 9.71
C GLY A 288 -12.63 -13.76 9.07
N VAL A 289 -13.70 -13.67 9.86
CA VAL A 289 -15.06 -13.73 9.32
C VAL A 289 -15.44 -12.35 8.80
N GLY A 290 -15.80 -12.28 7.52
CA GLY A 290 -16.19 -11.02 6.87
C GLY A 290 -15.03 -10.09 6.53
N ALA A 291 -13.80 -10.62 6.48
CA ALA A 291 -12.58 -9.84 6.28
C ALA A 291 -12.36 -9.49 4.79
N THR A 292 -13.18 -8.55 4.32
CA THR A 292 -13.13 -7.99 2.97
C THR A 292 -13.39 -6.49 3.04
N GLY A 293 -12.67 -5.73 2.20
CA GLY A 293 -12.86 -4.29 2.01
C GLY A 293 -14.28 -3.94 1.58
N TYR A 294 -15.08 -4.89 1.10
CA TYR A 294 -16.48 -4.69 0.72
C TYR A 294 -17.48 -4.98 1.86
N GLY A 295 -16.98 -5.30 3.05
CA GLY A 295 -17.77 -5.47 4.27
C GLY A 295 -17.40 -4.48 5.37
N THR A 296 -16.12 -4.15 5.48
CA THR A 296 -15.61 -3.13 6.39
C THR A 296 -14.33 -2.53 5.81
N GLY A 297 -14.14 -1.21 5.96
CA GLY A 297 -12.91 -0.55 5.56
C GLY A 297 -11.72 -0.90 6.44
N PRO A 298 -10.57 -0.25 6.23
CA PRO A 298 -9.36 -0.55 6.99
C PRO A 298 -9.52 -0.12 8.46
N GLN A 299 -8.77 -0.77 9.34
CA GLN A 299 -8.81 -0.58 10.80
C GLN A 299 -7.40 -0.43 11.35
N LEU A 300 -7.28 0.04 12.59
CA LEU A 300 -6.05 -0.06 13.35
C LEU A 300 -5.88 -1.51 13.84
N VAL A 301 -4.64 -1.99 13.82
CA VAL A 301 -4.25 -3.30 14.36
C VAL A 301 -3.10 -3.18 15.36
N GLY A 302 -2.67 -1.95 15.63
CA GLY A 302 -1.73 -1.61 16.68
C GLY A 302 -1.56 -0.11 16.83
N ALA A 303 -1.29 0.34 18.04
CA ALA A 303 -0.80 1.68 18.32
C ALA A 303 0.31 1.62 19.39
N LYS A 304 1.42 2.32 19.17
CA LYS A 304 2.58 2.28 20.06
C LYS A 304 3.20 3.65 20.24
N LEU A 305 3.47 4.01 21.50
CA LEU A 305 4.09 5.27 21.89
C LEU A 305 5.56 5.05 22.24
N ASN A 306 6.45 5.68 21.49
CA ASN A 306 7.88 5.72 21.75
C ASN A 306 8.36 7.16 21.96
N TYR A 307 9.60 7.33 22.44
CA TYR A 307 10.31 8.58 22.22
C TYR A 307 10.70 8.71 20.75
N VAL A 308 10.68 9.94 20.23
CA VAL A 308 11.20 10.28 18.89
C VAL A 308 12.70 9.92 18.76
N GLY A 309 13.49 10.20 19.80
CA GLY A 309 14.94 10.00 19.76
C GLY A 309 15.68 11.17 19.10
N ASP A 310 16.87 10.90 18.55
CA ASP A 310 17.78 11.91 18.00
C ASP A 310 17.91 11.85 16.47
N ALA A 311 17.36 10.82 15.82
CA ALA A 311 17.43 10.62 14.38
C ALA A 311 16.30 9.68 13.89
N PRO A 312 15.89 9.82 12.61
CA PRO A 312 14.92 8.94 11.96
C PRO A 312 15.55 7.56 11.65
N ALA A 313 15.66 6.71 12.67
CA ALA A 313 16.33 5.41 12.53
C ALA A 313 15.49 4.44 11.70
N GLY A 314 16.04 4.02 10.56
CA GLY A 314 15.42 3.03 9.67
C GLY A 314 14.55 3.62 8.56
N GLU A 315 14.34 4.93 8.55
CA GLU A 315 13.73 5.63 7.41
C GLU A 315 14.52 5.40 6.12
N GLY A 316 13.81 5.16 5.04
CA GLY A 316 14.38 4.83 3.75
C GLY A 316 14.75 3.36 3.59
N GLY A 317 15.70 3.08 2.69
CA GLY A 317 16.17 1.72 2.39
C GLY A 317 16.05 1.33 0.92
N ALA A 318 15.23 2.06 0.15
CA ALA A 318 15.00 1.84 -1.27
C ALA A 318 15.19 3.14 -2.06
N PRO A 319 16.40 3.42 -2.60
CA PRO A 319 16.74 4.70 -3.24
C PRO A 319 15.85 5.17 -4.40
N LEU A 320 15.04 4.27 -4.96
CA LEU A 320 14.06 4.59 -5.99
C LEU A 320 12.87 5.38 -5.43
N PHE A 321 12.41 5.03 -4.23
CA PHE A 321 11.25 5.64 -3.56
C PHE A 321 11.64 6.92 -2.81
N GLU A 322 12.85 6.95 -2.25
CA GLU A 322 13.36 8.07 -1.45
C GLU A 322 13.35 9.43 -2.19
N GLN A 323 13.48 9.44 -3.52
CA GLN A 323 13.59 10.69 -4.29
C GLN A 323 12.30 11.53 -4.34
N GLY A 324 11.14 10.90 -4.12
CA GLY A 324 9.84 11.58 -4.21
C GLY A 324 9.05 11.58 -2.90
N LEU A 325 9.31 10.63 -2.01
CA LEU A 325 8.52 10.41 -0.80
C LEU A 325 9.22 10.94 0.45
N LEU A 326 10.56 10.94 0.46
CA LEU A 326 11.36 11.36 1.61
C LEU A 326 11.95 12.78 1.46
N PRO A 327 12.26 13.45 2.57
CA PRO A 327 12.00 13.04 3.94
C PRO A 327 10.54 13.29 4.34
N ASN A 328 9.96 12.35 5.09
CA ASN A 328 8.57 12.33 5.59
C ASN A 328 8.52 12.17 7.13
N ASP A 329 9.68 12.18 7.79
CA ASP A 329 9.84 11.90 9.21
C ASP A 329 9.57 13.12 10.12
N GLU A 330 9.45 12.87 11.43
CA GLU A 330 9.16 13.89 12.43
C GLU A 330 10.19 15.04 12.50
N PHE A 331 11.45 14.78 12.16
CA PHE A 331 12.49 15.82 12.14
C PHE A 331 12.33 16.73 10.94
N ALA A 332 11.97 16.18 9.79
CA ALA A 332 11.72 16.95 8.58
C ALA A 332 10.46 17.81 8.67
N LEU A 333 9.37 17.28 9.23
CA LEU A 333 8.11 18.01 9.33
C LEU A 333 8.06 19.00 10.49
N TYR A 334 8.61 18.63 11.66
CA TYR A 334 8.39 19.37 12.90
C TYR A 334 9.68 19.80 13.62
N GLY A 335 10.85 19.42 13.11
CA GLY A 335 12.12 19.60 13.81
C GLY A 335 12.31 18.61 14.97
N GLY A 336 11.49 17.55 15.02
CA GLY A 336 11.47 16.49 16.02
C GLY A 336 10.15 16.48 16.79
N GLY A 337 10.24 16.00 18.02
CA GLY A 337 9.13 15.92 18.98
C GLY A 337 9.64 15.27 20.27
N ASN A 338 8.79 15.14 21.28
CA ASN A 338 9.15 14.37 22.47
C ASN A 338 8.74 12.90 22.32
N PHE A 339 7.58 12.65 21.71
CA PHE A 339 7.02 11.31 21.56
C PHE A 339 6.44 11.12 20.16
N ARG A 340 6.46 9.86 19.74
CA ARG A 340 5.92 9.37 18.48
C ARG A 340 4.91 8.28 18.79
N LEU A 341 3.65 8.52 18.48
CA LEU A 341 2.62 7.51 18.53
C LEU A 341 2.46 6.94 17.13
N ARG A 342 3.09 5.79 16.87
CA ARG A 342 2.98 5.09 15.60
C ARG A 342 1.75 4.21 15.60
N MET A 343 0.99 4.26 14.52
CA MET A 343 -0.18 3.43 14.27
C MET A 343 0.18 2.37 13.22
N LEU A 344 -0.32 1.15 13.38
CA LEU A 344 -0.26 0.10 12.38
C LEU A 344 -1.69 -0.19 11.90
N THR A 345 -1.86 -0.26 10.59
CA THR A 345 -3.16 -0.38 9.93
C THR A 345 -3.31 -1.74 9.27
N SER A 346 -4.56 -2.25 9.19
CA SER A 346 -4.86 -3.52 8.51
C SER A 346 -4.77 -3.42 6.99
N GLY A 347 -4.64 -2.21 6.45
CA GLY A 347 -4.57 -1.87 5.04
C GLY A 347 -4.41 -0.35 4.87
N GLY A 348 -4.23 0.14 3.63
CA GLY A 348 -3.89 1.54 3.41
C GLY A 348 -4.93 2.51 3.98
N PHE A 349 -4.48 3.58 4.64
CA PHE A 349 -5.32 4.57 5.32
C PHE A 349 -5.38 5.89 4.53
N THR A 350 -6.16 5.90 3.44
CA THR A 350 -6.26 7.09 2.58
C THR A 350 -7.64 7.74 2.67
N PRO A 351 -7.78 9.08 2.62
CA PRO A 351 -9.07 9.77 2.73
C PRO A 351 -10.16 9.32 1.75
N THR A 352 -9.81 8.81 0.57
CA THR A 352 -10.78 8.44 -0.48
C THR A 352 -10.46 7.12 -1.18
N GLY A 353 -9.38 6.44 -0.82
CA GLY A 353 -8.88 5.25 -1.52
C GLY A 353 -7.86 5.55 -2.61
N ILE A 354 -7.65 6.82 -2.97
CA ILE A 354 -6.65 7.24 -3.97
C ILE A 354 -5.94 8.57 -3.66
N THR A 355 -6.53 9.46 -2.84
CA THR A 355 -5.88 10.72 -2.45
C THR A 355 -5.05 10.53 -1.20
N GLY A 356 -3.86 11.13 -1.12
CA GLY A 356 -2.99 11.01 0.05
C GLY A 356 -3.56 11.64 1.32
N LEU A 357 -3.28 11.03 2.48
CA LEU A 357 -3.44 11.62 3.79
C LEU A 357 -2.36 12.70 3.98
N THR A 358 -2.75 13.89 4.43
CA THR A 358 -1.81 15.00 4.59
C THR A 358 -1.33 15.13 6.04
N PRO A 359 -0.12 15.66 6.29
CA PRO A 359 0.38 15.92 7.65
C PRO A 359 -0.51 16.78 8.54
N ASP A 360 -1.39 17.59 7.95
CA ASP A 360 -2.37 18.43 8.64
C ASP A 360 -3.76 17.79 8.79
N ALA A 361 -3.91 16.50 8.46
CA ALA A 361 -5.19 15.81 8.43
C ALA A 361 -5.63 15.23 9.79
N TYR A 362 -4.80 15.33 10.84
CA TYR A 362 -5.07 14.79 12.18
C TYR A 362 -6.50 15.07 12.66
N GLU A 363 -6.90 16.34 12.72
CA GLU A 363 -8.19 16.77 13.28
C GLU A 363 -9.42 16.26 12.51
N ARG A 364 -9.21 15.77 11.27
CA ARG A 364 -10.27 15.22 10.42
C ARG A 364 -10.46 13.72 10.60
N HIS A 365 -9.48 13.01 11.14
CA HIS A 365 -9.46 11.54 11.11
C HIS A 365 -9.16 10.90 12.46
N PHE A 366 -8.39 11.55 13.34
CA PHE A 366 -7.86 10.95 14.55
C PHE A 366 -8.13 11.80 15.79
N ARG A 367 -8.13 11.14 16.95
CA ARG A 367 -7.98 11.80 18.25
C ARG A 367 -7.32 10.86 19.26
N ILE A 368 -6.60 11.42 20.23
CA ILE A 368 -5.94 10.64 21.29
C ILE A 368 -6.72 10.77 22.60
N HIS A 369 -6.85 9.66 23.31
CA HIS A 369 -7.44 9.60 24.65
C HIS A 369 -6.34 9.55 25.70
N ALA A 370 -6.36 10.54 26.59
CA ALA A 370 -5.49 10.59 27.76
C ALA A 370 -6.33 10.67 29.05
N THR A 371 -5.73 10.27 30.16
CA THR A 371 -6.37 10.34 31.49
C THR A 371 -6.04 11.67 32.16
N ALA A 372 -7.03 12.38 32.70
CA ALA A 372 -6.85 13.57 33.53
C ALA A 372 -6.45 13.23 34.98
N GLU A 373 -5.99 14.22 35.75
CA GLU A 373 -5.65 14.06 37.19
C GLU A 373 -6.81 13.52 38.04
N ASP A 374 -8.06 13.80 37.66
CA ASP A 374 -9.26 13.29 38.35
C ASP A 374 -9.73 11.92 37.85
N GLY A 375 -9.02 11.32 36.89
CA GLY A 375 -9.32 10.04 36.26
C GLY A 375 -10.33 10.11 35.11
N SER A 376 -10.83 11.29 34.74
CA SER A 376 -11.67 11.45 33.55
C SER A 376 -10.84 11.39 32.25
N THR A 377 -11.50 11.24 31.10
CA THR A 377 -10.84 11.22 29.79
C THR A 377 -10.72 12.63 29.22
N VAL A 378 -9.54 12.97 28.73
CA VAL A 378 -9.26 14.15 27.90
C VAL A 378 -9.06 13.68 26.47
N LEU A 379 -9.75 14.34 25.53
CA LEU A 379 -9.59 14.10 24.10
C LEU A 379 -8.66 15.16 23.53
N LEU A 380 -7.50 14.71 23.03
CA LEU A 380 -6.58 15.54 22.27
C LEU A 380 -7.06 15.50 20.82
N SER A 381 -7.87 16.47 20.40
CA SER A 381 -8.53 16.47 19.08
C SER A 381 -8.01 17.52 18.11
N GLU A 382 -7.21 18.47 18.60
CA GLU A 382 -6.72 19.61 17.83
C GLU A 382 -5.18 19.65 17.86
N ILE A 383 -4.59 20.07 16.74
CA ILE A 383 -3.15 20.27 16.65
C ILE A 383 -2.75 21.61 17.28
N GLY A 384 -1.55 21.67 17.84
CA GLY A 384 -1.00 22.91 18.39
C GLY A 384 -1.65 23.39 19.70
N VAL A 385 -2.59 22.62 20.27
CA VAL A 385 -3.25 22.91 21.55
C VAL A 385 -2.55 22.18 22.69
N ASP A 386 -2.29 22.90 23.78
CA ASP A 386 -1.78 22.35 25.04
C ASP A 386 -2.94 21.76 25.86
N TYR A 387 -2.93 20.44 26.04
CA TYR A 387 -3.91 19.70 26.83
C TYR A 387 -3.35 19.34 28.20
N GLU A 388 -4.05 19.75 29.25
CA GLU A 388 -3.76 19.33 30.63
C GLU A 388 -4.27 17.90 30.85
N VAL A 389 -3.37 16.99 31.17
CA VAL A 389 -3.65 15.58 31.45
C VAL A 389 -2.93 15.17 32.74
N ALA A 390 -3.13 13.94 33.20
CA ALA A 390 -2.45 13.43 34.38
C ALA A 390 -0.94 13.48 34.17
N GLY A 391 -0.21 14.15 35.06
CA GLY A 391 1.24 14.24 34.99
C GLY A 391 1.80 15.43 34.21
N GLY A 392 0.98 16.28 33.59
CA GLY A 392 1.44 17.51 32.92
C GLY A 392 0.67 17.85 31.65
N THR A 393 1.37 18.40 30.67
CA THR A 393 0.78 18.86 29.40
C THR A 393 1.20 17.98 28.23
N LEU A 394 0.29 17.75 27.29
CA LEU A 394 0.57 17.18 25.97
C LEU A 394 0.05 18.08 24.85
N ARG A 395 0.77 18.10 23.73
CA ARG A 395 0.41 18.81 22.50
C ARG A 395 0.64 17.93 21.29
N VAL A 396 -0.35 17.83 20.41
CA VAL A 396 -0.22 17.17 19.10
C VAL A 396 0.38 18.15 18.10
N LEU A 397 1.41 17.73 17.37
CA LEU A 397 2.06 18.53 16.32
C LEU A 397 1.44 18.27 14.94
N GLY A 398 1.10 17.01 14.63
CA GLY A 398 0.46 16.59 13.40
C GLY A 398 0.82 15.15 13.05
N LEU A 399 0.61 14.77 11.78
CA LEU A 399 0.95 13.46 11.24
C LEU A 399 2.32 13.47 10.54
N ALA A 400 3.10 12.41 10.70
CA ALA A 400 4.33 12.13 9.96
C ALA A 400 4.26 10.70 9.38
N ASP A 401 5.33 10.24 8.70
CA ASP A 401 5.36 8.91 8.07
C ASP A 401 4.31 8.85 6.94
N LEU A 402 4.39 9.84 6.04
CA LEU A 402 3.46 10.03 4.93
C LEU A 402 4.20 10.51 3.69
N GLY A 403 4.66 11.76 3.68
CA GLY A 403 5.33 12.30 2.50
C GLY A 403 6.01 13.62 2.83
N GLN A 404 6.57 14.25 1.80
CA GLN A 404 7.42 15.42 1.99
C GLN A 404 6.74 16.58 2.75
N PRO A 405 7.52 17.38 3.50
CA PRO A 405 7.01 18.57 4.19
C PRO A 405 6.51 19.62 3.20
N LEU A 406 5.60 20.48 3.68
CA LEU A 406 5.12 21.64 2.92
C LEU A 406 6.29 22.55 2.53
N GLY A 407 6.46 22.82 1.23
CA GLY A 407 7.59 23.58 0.71
C GLY A 407 8.13 22.98 -0.59
N ASP A 408 9.06 23.67 -1.26
CA ASP A 408 9.76 23.15 -2.45
C ASP A 408 8.88 22.56 -3.57
N GLY A 409 7.64 23.06 -3.70
CA GLY A 409 6.66 22.60 -4.69
C GLY A 409 5.62 21.62 -4.15
N VAL A 410 5.81 21.10 -2.94
CA VAL A 410 4.86 20.27 -2.19
C VAL A 410 3.77 21.15 -1.59
N VAL A 411 2.52 20.73 -1.80
CA VAL A 411 1.32 21.38 -1.27
C VAL A 411 0.40 20.31 -0.72
N TYR A 412 -0.18 20.55 0.45
CA TYR A 412 -1.17 19.65 1.06
C TYR A 412 -2.55 19.90 0.44
N ASN A 413 -2.75 19.29 -0.72
CA ASN A 413 -4.01 19.27 -1.46
C ASN A 413 -4.18 17.87 -2.09
N ASP A 414 -5.15 17.71 -2.99
CA ASP A 414 -5.42 16.39 -3.61
C ASP A 414 -4.26 15.82 -4.45
N CYS A 415 -3.23 16.61 -4.75
CA CYS A 415 -2.00 16.17 -5.42
C CYS A 415 -0.87 15.81 -4.44
N TYR A 416 -1.11 15.89 -3.14
CA TYR A 416 -0.13 15.43 -2.15
C TYR A 416 0.14 13.95 -2.36
N THR A 417 1.43 13.61 -2.43
CA THR A 417 1.90 12.24 -2.61
C THR A 417 2.44 11.76 -1.28
N GLU A 418 1.76 10.78 -0.70
CA GLU A 418 2.25 10.01 0.44
C GLU A 418 2.94 8.72 -0.05
N ASP A 419 3.66 8.05 0.85
CA ASP A 419 4.36 6.77 0.70
C ASP A 419 3.43 5.56 0.71
N VAL A 420 2.19 5.75 1.15
CA VAL A 420 1.02 4.86 1.12
C VAL A 420 1.20 3.56 1.91
N ASP A 421 2.13 3.53 2.87
CA ASP A 421 2.36 2.35 3.70
C ASP A 421 1.29 2.14 4.79
N ASN A 422 1.54 1.14 5.64
CA ASN A 422 0.60 0.75 6.68
C ASN A 422 0.92 1.34 8.05
N GLN A 423 1.85 2.28 8.14
CA GLN A 423 2.18 2.99 9.36
C GLN A 423 1.99 4.49 9.21
N ILE A 424 1.53 5.10 10.29
CA ILE A 424 1.28 6.54 10.34
C ILE A 424 1.68 7.00 11.72
N ASP A 425 2.46 8.07 11.78
CA ASP A 425 2.91 8.64 13.05
C ASP A 425 2.08 9.84 13.46
N ILE A 426 1.71 9.91 14.75
CA ILE A 426 1.25 11.14 15.41
C ILE A 426 2.38 11.67 16.29
N ILE A 427 2.84 12.88 15.99
CA ILE A 427 3.97 13.49 16.71
C ILE A 427 3.45 14.36 17.86
N LEU A 428 4.06 14.18 19.04
CA LEU A 428 3.63 14.77 20.30
C LEU A 428 4.79 15.51 20.98
N GLU A 429 4.47 16.61 21.64
CA GLU A 429 5.33 17.29 22.60
C GLU A 429 4.68 17.35 23.97
N GLY A 430 5.48 17.40 25.03
CA GLY A 430 4.97 17.55 26.39
C GLY A 430 5.80 16.83 27.44
N ASP A 431 5.17 16.59 28.59
CA ASP A 431 5.81 15.96 29.74
C ASP A 431 5.79 14.42 29.65
N ASP A 432 6.85 13.78 30.13
CA ASP A 432 6.97 12.31 30.18
C ASP A 432 5.82 11.64 30.95
N ALA A 433 5.48 12.20 32.12
CA ALA A 433 4.39 11.67 32.92
C ALA A 433 3.02 11.87 32.23
N ALA A 434 2.87 12.94 31.46
CA ALA A 434 1.68 13.22 30.67
C ALA A 434 1.53 12.22 29.51
N ALA A 435 2.62 11.92 28.80
CA ALA A 435 2.63 10.93 27.72
C ALA A 435 2.20 9.53 28.21
N ARG A 436 2.59 9.15 29.43
CA ARG A 436 2.18 7.89 30.08
C ARG A 436 0.70 7.83 30.46
N SER A 437 -0.04 8.94 30.37
CA SER A 437 -1.49 8.97 30.61
C SER A 437 -2.31 8.64 29.37
N ILE A 438 -1.68 8.55 28.18
CA ILE A 438 -2.31 8.12 26.93
C ILE A 438 -2.81 6.68 27.09
N THR A 439 -4.00 6.43 26.57
CA THR A 439 -4.65 5.11 26.67
C THR A 439 -5.01 4.54 25.31
N HIS A 440 -5.54 5.36 24.41
CA HIS A 440 -6.03 4.93 23.10
C HIS A 440 -5.78 5.99 22.04
N VAL A 441 -5.68 5.57 20.80
CA VAL A 441 -5.94 6.40 19.62
C VAL A 441 -7.28 5.98 19.04
N GLU A 442 -8.05 6.95 18.55
CA GLU A 442 -9.38 6.70 18.00
C GLU A 442 -9.45 7.19 16.55
N VAL A 443 -10.09 6.39 15.70
CA VAL A 443 -10.55 6.76 14.36
C VAL A 443 -12.08 6.85 14.42
N PRO A 444 -12.68 8.05 14.59
CA PRO A 444 -14.10 8.13 14.87
C PRO A 444 -15.00 7.80 13.68
N SER A 445 -14.52 8.04 12.45
CA SER A 445 -15.22 7.79 11.17
C SER A 445 -16.65 8.31 11.05
N SER A 446 -17.02 9.32 11.84
CA SER A 446 -18.39 9.82 11.92
C SER A 446 -18.46 11.24 12.48
N GLY A 447 -19.60 11.90 12.27
CA GLY A 447 -19.82 13.28 12.70
C GLY A 447 -18.92 14.24 11.93
N ASP A 448 -18.08 14.98 12.66
CA ASP A 448 -17.11 15.91 12.07
C ASP A 448 -15.83 15.20 11.55
N TYR A 449 -15.67 13.92 11.89
CA TYR A 449 -14.55 13.09 11.43
C TYR A 449 -14.92 12.34 10.16
N ARG A 450 -13.95 12.24 9.25
CA ARG A 450 -14.09 11.56 7.97
C ARG A 450 -13.52 10.14 8.07
N PRO A 451 -14.14 9.16 7.40
CA PRO A 451 -13.57 7.83 7.31
C PRO A 451 -12.32 7.82 6.43
N LEU A 452 -11.59 6.71 6.52
CA LEU A 452 -10.46 6.36 5.67
C LEU A 452 -10.82 5.12 4.84
N PHE A 453 -10.08 4.87 3.76
CA PHE A 453 -10.36 3.79 2.82
C PHE A 453 -9.06 3.12 2.39
N ASN A 454 -9.17 1.80 2.18
CA ASN A 454 -8.19 1.03 1.42
C ASN A 454 -8.10 1.57 -0.02
N PRO A 455 -7.04 1.21 -0.77
CA PRO A 455 -7.10 1.31 -2.22
C PRO A 455 -8.35 0.61 -2.74
N GLY A 456 -8.95 1.11 -3.83
CA GLY A 456 -10.29 0.66 -4.28
C GLY A 456 -11.46 1.39 -3.62
N GLY A 457 -11.19 2.40 -2.77
CA GLY A 457 -12.19 3.35 -2.28
C GLY A 457 -12.77 4.25 -3.39
N PRO A 458 -13.80 5.05 -3.08
CA PRO A 458 -14.63 5.76 -4.06
C PRO A 458 -13.93 6.89 -4.82
N GLY A 459 -12.76 7.33 -4.35
CA GLY A 459 -12.14 8.56 -4.82
C GLY A 459 -13.00 9.81 -4.56
N PRO A 460 -12.53 11.00 -4.95
CA PRO A 460 -13.32 12.22 -4.85
C PRO A 460 -14.53 12.26 -5.81
N GLU A 461 -14.44 11.55 -6.94
CA GLU A 461 -15.44 11.54 -8.02
C GLU A 461 -15.84 10.11 -8.38
N PRO A 462 -16.65 9.42 -7.54
CA PRO A 462 -17.02 8.03 -7.76
C PRO A 462 -17.85 7.85 -9.02
N PHE A 463 -17.58 6.77 -9.75
CA PHE A 463 -18.42 6.34 -10.86
C PHE A 463 -19.74 5.79 -10.36
N PRO A 464 -20.87 6.16 -10.99
CA PRO A 464 -22.14 5.49 -10.73
C PRO A 464 -22.02 3.99 -10.98
N GLU A 465 -22.71 3.20 -10.15
CA GLU A 465 -22.86 1.73 -10.26
C GLU A 465 -21.60 0.91 -9.95
N VAL A 466 -20.46 1.56 -9.69
CA VAL A 466 -19.28 0.90 -9.14
C VAL A 466 -19.45 0.71 -7.64
N ARG A 467 -19.25 -0.53 -7.16
CA ARG A 467 -19.13 -0.82 -5.75
C ARG A 467 -17.67 -0.65 -5.33
N TYR A 468 -17.43 0.27 -4.40
CA TYR A 468 -16.12 0.57 -3.84
C TYR A 468 -15.92 -0.15 -2.50
N THR A 469 -14.69 -0.12 -1.98
CA THR A 469 -14.43 -0.56 -0.62
C THR A 469 -15.18 0.34 0.37
N GLU A 470 -15.63 -0.25 1.46
CA GLU A 470 -16.33 0.42 2.55
C GLU A 470 -15.40 1.38 3.32
N PRO A 471 -15.96 2.43 3.93
CA PRO A 471 -15.22 3.30 4.83
C PRO A 471 -14.73 2.54 6.07
N SER A 472 -13.63 3.02 6.66
CA SER A 472 -13.15 2.56 7.95
C SER A 472 -14.26 2.70 9.00
N PRO A 473 -14.47 1.69 9.86
CA PRO A 473 -15.44 1.79 10.94
C PRO A 473 -14.95 2.76 12.03
N HIS A 474 -15.81 2.99 13.03
CA HIS A 474 -15.32 3.53 14.31
C HIS A 474 -14.30 2.56 14.89
N ASP A 475 -13.14 3.07 15.30
CA ASP A 475 -12.06 2.28 15.87
C ASP A 475 -11.44 2.97 17.09
N LEU A 476 -11.13 2.19 18.11
CA LEU A 476 -10.53 2.66 19.37
C LEU A 476 -9.42 1.69 19.77
N GLU A 477 -8.22 1.98 19.32
CA GLU A 477 -7.05 1.11 19.46
C GLU A 477 -6.27 1.45 20.74
N PRO A 478 -6.04 0.47 21.64
CA PRO A 478 -5.21 0.69 22.82
C PRO A 478 -3.76 1.00 22.45
N VAL A 479 -3.15 1.92 23.20
CA VAL A 479 -1.76 2.33 22.97
C VAL A 479 -0.81 1.54 23.86
N ILE A 480 0.17 0.88 23.25
CA ILE A 480 1.31 0.28 23.94
C ILE A 480 2.27 1.41 24.35
N ILE A 481 2.46 1.60 25.66
CA ILE A 481 3.42 2.59 26.18
C ILE A 481 4.83 1.98 26.18
N ALA A 482 5.60 2.25 25.12
CA ALA A 482 6.93 1.72 24.85
C ALA A 482 8.03 2.79 25.09
N LEU A 483 7.92 3.51 26.21
CA LEU A 483 8.89 4.53 26.61
C LEU A 483 10.09 3.92 27.34
N ASP A 484 9.89 2.89 28.16
CA ASP A 484 10.97 2.26 28.95
C ASP A 484 11.69 1.15 28.18
N ASP A 485 10.97 0.49 27.26
CA ASP A 485 11.49 -0.47 26.28
C ASP A 485 10.84 -0.10 24.95
N PRO A 486 11.62 0.31 23.92
CA PRO A 486 11.06 0.76 22.67
C PRO A 486 10.34 -0.34 21.88
N LEU A 487 10.56 -1.62 22.25
CA LEU A 487 10.04 -2.78 21.52
C LEU A 487 10.43 -2.70 20.04
N ARG A 488 11.72 -2.51 19.78
CA ARG A 488 12.30 -2.39 18.43
C ARG A 488 13.44 -3.37 18.23
N VAL A 489 13.62 -3.80 16.98
CA VAL A 489 14.68 -4.72 16.58
C VAL A 489 15.52 -4.17 15.44
N SER A 490 16.79 -4.57 15.41
CA SER A 490 17.71 -4.30 14.30
C SER A 490 18.59 -5.52 14.07
N ASN A 491 18.94 -5.81 12.82
CA ASN A 491 19.96 -6.82 12.48
C ASN A 491 21.19 -6.22 11.81
N VAL A 492 21.20 -4.91 11.58
CA VAL A 492 22.36 -4.15 11.18
C VAL A 492 22.70 -3.09 12.25
N PRO A 493 23.98 -2.69 12.35
CA PRO A 493 24.45 -1.75 13.38
C PRO A 493 23.88 -0.35 13.28
#